data_AF-A0ABD6AIR8-F1
#
_entry.id   AF-A0ABD6AIR8-F1
#
_cell.length_a   1.000
_cell.length_b   1.000
_cell.length_c   1.000
_cell.angle_alpha   90.00
_cell.angle_beta   90.00
_cell.angle_gamma   90.00
#
_symmetry.space_group_name_H-M   'P 1'
#
loop_
_entity.id
_entity.type
_entity.pdbx_description
1 polymer ?
#
loop_
_entity_poly.entity_id
_entity_poly.type
_entity_poly.pdbx_seq_one_letter_code
_entity_poly.pdbx_strand_id
1 'polypeptide(L)'
;MSSDKKRVQFRAPHRLIDRTDALAAVLGEDRTDILVTALREYLQEATHDDALIQEIAAAYYDEQISFEELKALVGAEEAANLRVLKQQLDEDFIDEIADA
;
A
#
# COMPACT_ATOMS: atom_id res chain seq x y z
N MET A 1 -14.70 7.97 18.29
CA MET A 1 -14.52 8.33 16.87
C MET A 1 -14.99 7.13 16.06
N SER A 2 -16.11 7.22 15.35
CA SER A 2 -16.47 6.18 14.38
C SER A 2 -15.33 6.14 13.37
N SER A 3 -14.64 5.00 13.23
CA SER A 3 -13.74 4.84 12.10
C SER A 3 -14.60 4.99 10.84
N ASP A 4 -14.29 5.97 10.00
CA ASP A 4 -15.02 6.13 8.74
C ASP A 4 -14.76 4.88 7.89
N LYS A 5 -15.76 4.01 7.82
CA LYS A 5 -15.71 2.78 7.02
C LYS A 5 -16.19 3.12 5.60
N LYS A 6 -15.32 2.94 4.62
CA LYS A 6 -15.72 3.02 3.21
C LYS A 6 -16.35 1.69 2.78
N ARG A 7 -17.63 1.71 2.39
CA ARG A 7 -18.29 0.53 1.82
C ARG A 7 -17.76 0.28 0.40
N VAL A 8 -17.33 -0.95 0.13
CA VAL A 8 -16.81 -1.39 -1.18
C VAL A 8 -17.57 -2.60 -1.68
N GLN A 9 -17.70 -2.75 -2.99
CA GLN A 9 -18.21 -3.96 -3.62
C GLN A 9 -17.03 -4.79 -4.13
N PHE A 10 -16.93 -6.03 -3.66
CA PHE A 10 -15.86 -6.95 -4.03
C PHE A 10 -16.44 -8.13 -4.80
N ARG A 11 -15.80 -8.51 -5.91
CA ARG A 11 -16.11 -9.73 -6.66
C ARG A 11 -14.96 -10.71 -6.48
N ALA A 12 -15.27 -11.90 -5.97
CA ALA A 12 -14.30 -12.96 -5.79
C ALA A 12 -14.85 -14.31 -6.28
N PRO A 13 -13.96 -15.26 -6.56
CA PRO A 13 -14.37 -16.64 -6.85
C PRO A 13 -15.21 -17.22 -5.71
N HIS A 14 -16.31 -17.90 -6.03
CA HIS A 14 -17.19 -18.52 -5.03
C HIS A 14 -16.43 -19.35 -4.00
N ARG A 15 -15.51 -20.21 -4.49
CA ARG A 15 -14.69 -21.07 -3.61
C ARG A 15 -13.88 -20.31 -2.57
N LEU A 16 -13.42 -19.11 -2.87
CA LEU A 16 -12.66 -18.31 -1.91
C LEU A 16 -13.60 -17.83 -0.79
N ILE A 17 -14.75 -17.30 -1.17
CA ILE A 17 -15.78 -16.82 -0.23
C ILE A 17 -16.29 -17.96 0.65
N ASP A 18 -16.56 -19.13 0.08
CA ASP A 18 -17.04 -20.30 0.82
C ASP A 18 -16.02 -20.75 1.88
N ARG A 19 -14.72 -20.71 1.56
CA ARG A 19 -13.64 -21.02 2.51
C ARG A 19 -13.54 -19.96 3.62
N THR A 20 -13.68 -18.69 3.27
CA THR A 20 -13.71 -17.59 4.25
C THR A 20 -14.90 -17.74 5.20
N ASP A 21 -16.08 -18.09 4.70
CA ASP A 21 -17.27 -18.31 5.52
C ASP A 21 -17.12 -19.50 6.47
N ALA A 22 -16.56 -20.60 5.99
CA ALA A 22 -16.30 -21.77 6.81
C ALA A 22 -15.32 -21.44 7.95
N LEU A 23 -14.27 -20.66 7.66
CA LEU A 23 -13.33 -20.19 8.67
C LEU A 23 -13.99 -19.26 9.69
N ALA A 24 -14.78 -18.29 9.22
CA ALA A 24 -15.53 -17.36 10.06
C ALA A 24 -16.44 -18.11 11.05
N ALA A 25 -17.15 -19.14 10.57
CA ALA A 25 -18.02 -19.98 11.42
C ALA A 25 -17.24 -20.75 12.51
N VAL A 26 -16.03 -21.23 12.21
CA VAL A 26 -15.16 -21.91 13.19
C VAL A 26 -14.64 -20.95 14.26
N LEU A 27 -14.30 -19.72 13.85
CA LEU A 27 -13.75 -18.69 14.75
C LEU A 27 -14.84 -17.92 15.51
N GLY A 28 -16.10 -18.02 15.08
CA GLY A 28 -17.20 -17.23 15.65
C GLY A 28 -17.12 -15.74 15.26
N GLU A 29 -16.53 -15.45 14.11
CA GLU A 29 -16.34 -14.10 13.57
C GLU A 29 -17.22 -13.85 12.34
N ASP A 30 -17.36 -12.58 11.94
CA ASP A 30 -18.01 -12.23 10.69
C ASP A 30 -17.04 -12.34 9.51
N ARG A 31 -17.57 -12.66 8.30
CA ARG A 31 -16.79 -12.65 7.06
C ARG A 31 -15.99 -11.36 6.87
N THR A 32 -16.59 -10.23 7.23
CA THR A 32 -15.94 -8.91 7.12
C THR A 32 -14.68 -8.83 7.97
N ASP A 33 -14.69 -9.39 9.17
CA ASP A 33 -13.54 -9.34 10.08
C ASP A 33 -12.39 -10.20 9.53
N ILE A 34 -12.69 -11.40 9.03
CA ILE A 34 -11.70 -12.25 8.35
C ILE A 34 -11.06 -11.53 7.17
N LEU A 35 -11.87 -10.88 6.31
CA LEU A 35 -11.37 -10.14 5.16
C LEU A 35 -10.54 -8.92 5.55
N VAL A 36 -10.95 -8.19 6.59
CA VAL A 36 -10.22 -7.02 7.10
C VAL A 36 -8.88 -7.45 7.70
N THR A 37 -8.85 -8.54 8.47
CA THR A 37 -7.64 -9.11 9.04
C THR A 37 -6.68 -9.54 7.94
N ALA A 38 -7.14 -10.35 6.98
CA ALA A 38 -6.32 -10.80 5.87
C ALA A 38 -5.75 -9.63 5.04
N LEU A 39 -6.54 -8.58 4.80
CA LEU A 39 -6.06 -7.40 4.08
C LEU A 39 -5.02 -6.62 4.89
N ARG A 40 -5.19 -6.48 6.20
CA ARG A 40 -4.21 -5.81 7.08
C ARG A 40 -2.89 -6.58 7.13
N GLU A 41 -2.96 -7.90 7.28
CA GLU A 41 -1.78 -8.76 7.30
C GLU A 41 -1.04 -8.70 5.97
N TYR A 42 -1.76 -8.79 4.85
CA TYR A 42 -1.16 -8.66 3.52
C TYR A 42 -0.46 -7.31 3.31
N LEU A 43 -1.12 -6.21 3.68
CA LEU A 43 -0.53 -4.88 3.55
C LEU A 43 0.70 -4.71 4.46
N GLN A 44 0.67 -5.28 5.67
CA GLN A 44 1.81 -5.24 6.57
C GLN A 44 2.98 -6.07 6.03
N GLU A 45 2.74 -7.27 5.50
CA GLU A 45 3.78 -8.11 4.91
C GLU A 45 4.39 -7.44 3.67
N ALA A 46 3.55 -6.90 2.79
CA ALA A 46 3.93 -6.14 1.61
C ALA A 46 4.93 -5.02 1.94
N THR A 47 4.73 -4.29 3.04
CA THR A 47 5.61 -3.17 3.43
C THR A 47 6.92 -3.61 4.09
N HIS A 48 7.14 -4.92 4.31
CA HIS A 48 8.42 -5.47 4.78
C HIS A 48 9.21 -6.16 3.66
N ASP A 49 8.70 -6.15 2.43
CA ASP A 49 9.39 -6.66 1.25
C ASP A 49 10.15 -5.51 0.57
N ASP A 50 11.48 -5.51 0.71
CA ASP A 50 12.36 -4.50 0.10
C ASP A 50 12.16 -4.40 -1.43
N ALA A 51 11.83 -5.50 -2.12
CA ALA A 51 11.58 -5.48 -3.55
C ALA A 51 10.29 -4.70 -3.86
N LEU A 52 9.25 -4.89 -3.04
CA LEU A 52 8.00 -4.15 -3.21
C LEU A 52 8.16 -2.67 -2.82
N ILE A 53 8.96 -2.35 -1.81
CA ILE A 53 9.28 -0.95 -1.47
C ILE A 53 9.93 -0.25 -2.67
N GLN A 54 10.83 -0.93 -3.40
CA GLN A 54 11.42 -0.37 -4.62
C GLN A 54 10.39 -0.15 -5.72
N GLU A 55 9.44 -1.07 -5.92
CA GLU A 55 8.34 -0.87 -6.88
C GLU A 55 7.44 0.32 -6.50
N ILE A 56 7.13 0.47 -5.21
CA ILE A 56 6.36 1.61 -4.67
C ILE A 56 7.14 2.92 -4.87
N ALA A 57 8.45 2.93 -4.62
CA ALA A 57 9.31 4.09 -4.86
C ALA A 57 9.34 4.48 -6.33
N ALA A 58 9.49 3.51 -7.24
CA ALA A 58 9.44 3.74 -8.68
C ALA A 58 8.10 4.35 -9.10
N ALA A 59 6.98 3.80 -8.62
CA ALA A 59 5.65 4.34 -8.88
C ALA A 59 5.50 5.80 -8.38
N TYR A 60 6.13 6.16 -7.27
CA TYR A 60 6.14 7.53 -6.75
C TYR A 60 7.01 8.48 -7.59
N TYR A 61 8.18 8.02 -8.03
CA TYR A 61 9.06 8.78 -8.91
C TYR A 61 8.39 9.06 -10.25
N ASP A 62 7.72 8.05 -10.81
CA ASP A 62 6.92 8.14 -12.04
C ASP A 62 5.56 8.84 -11.88
N GLU A 63 5.27 9.43 -10.71
CA GLU A 63 4.03 10.16 -10.41
C GLU A 63 2.73 9.33 -10.53
N GLN A 64 2.84 8.00 -10.51
CA GLN A 64 1.69 7.09 -10.57
C GLN A 64 0.93 7.06 -9.23
N ILE A 65 1.62 7.37 -8.13
CA ILE A 65 1.03 7.54 -6.80
C ILE A 65 1.40 8.90 -6.21
N SER A 66 0.48 9.47 -5.44
CA SER A 66 0.71 10.70 -4.68
C SER A 66 1.56 10.46 -3.44
N PHE A 67 2.10 11.54 -2.87
CA PHE A 67 2.83 11.48 -1.60
C PHE A 67 1.96 10.96 -0.43
N GLU A 68 0.66 11.25 -0.43
CA GLU A 68 -0.26 10.73 0.59
C GLU A 68 -0.49 9.23 0.45
N GLU A 69 -0.58 8.71 -0.79
CA GLU A 69 -0.67 7.27 -1.05
C GLU A 69 0.64 6.56 -0.68
N LEU A 70 1.80 7.14 -1.01
CA LEU A 70 3.10 6.64 -0.57
C LEU A 70 3.17 6.54 0.95
N LYS A 71 2.79 7.61 1.65
CA LYS A 71 2.76 7.67 3.11
C LYS A 71 1.81 6.65 3.73
N ALA A 72 0.69 6.34 3.08
CA ALA A 72 -0.25 5.31 3.53
C ALA A 72 0.31 3.88 3.36
N LEU A 73 1.22 3.68 2.41
CA LEU A 73 1.89 2.40 2.17
C LEU A 73 3.10 2.23 3.08
N VAL A 74 4.12 3.09 2.98
CA VAL A 74 5.41 2.88 3.66
C VAL A 74 5.56 3.61 5.00
N GLY A 75 4.55 4.39 5.40
CA GLY A 75 4.61 5.23 6.59
C GLY A 75 5.27 6.60 6.35
N ALA A 76 5.21 7.46 7.37
CA ALA A 76 5.62 8.86 7.24
C ALA A 76 7.13 9.06 7.10
N GLU A 77 7.92 8.26 7.80
CA GLU A 77 9.38 8.36 7.79
C GLU A 77 9.94 7.92 6.43
N GLU A 78 9.58 6.72 5.98
CA GLU A 78 10.07 6.18 4.72
C GLU A 78 9.59 7.00 3.52
N ALA A 79 8.34 7.48 3.53
CA ALA A 79 7.85 8.38 2.50
C ALA A 79 8.66 9.69 2.45
N ALA A 80 9.05 10.24 3.60
CA ALA A 80 9.89 11.44 3.64
C ALA A 80 11.29 11.18 3.06
N ASN A 81 11.91 10.04 3.37
CA ASN A 81 13.19 9.63 2.80
C ASN A 81 13.11 9.55 1.27
N LEU A 82 12.09 8.86 0.74
CA LEU A 82 11.86 8.74 -0.70
C LEU A 82 11.60 10.09 -1.38
N ARG A 83 10.91 11.01 -0.71
CA ARG A 83 10.68 12.37 -1.22
C ARG A 83 11.97 13.18 -1.33
N VAL A 84 12.85 13.09 -0.34
CA VAL A 84 14.17 13.74 -0.39
C VAL A 84 15.00 13.18 -1.54
N LEU A 85 14.99 11.85 -1.72
CA LEU A 85 15.68 11.21 -2.84
C LEU A 85 15.12 11.66 -4.21
N LYS A 86 13.80 11.80 -4.35
CA LYS A 86 13.19 12.35 -5.58
C LYS A 86 13.71 13.76 -5.88
N GLN A 87 13.75 14.62 -4.86
CA GLN A 87 14.22 16.00 -5.01
C GLN A 87 15.69 16.07 -5.41
N GLN A 88 16.54 15.22 -4.83
CA GLN A 88 17.95 15.13 -5.19
C GLN A 88 18.13 14.66 -6.64
N LEU A 89 17.37 13.65 -7.08
CA LEU A 89 17.39 13.21 -8.47
C LEU A 89 16.95 14.31 -9.44
N ASP A 90 15.93 15.07 -9.08
CA ASP A 90 15.45 16.19 -9.90
C ASP A 90 16.45 17.36 -9.93
N GLU A 91 17.10 17.69 -8.80
CA GLU A 91 18.13 18.74 -8.70
C GLU A 91 19.42 18.34 -9.45
N ASP A 92 19.92 17.12 -9.27
CA ASP A 92 21.09 16.59 -9.98
C ASP A 92 20.83 16.53 -11.50
N PHE A 93 19.61 16.17 -11.93
CA PHE A 93 19.22 16.15 -13.34
C PHE A 93 19.13 17.57 -13.95
N ILE A 94 18.75 18.57 -13.15
CA ILE A 94 18.73 19.98 -13.59
C ILE A 94 20.16 20.50 -13.77
N ASP A 95 21.08 20.17 -12.86
CA ASP A 95 22.48 20.59 -12.96
C ASP A 95 23.20 19.93 -14.15
N GLU A 96 22.91 18.66 -14.49
CA GLU A 96 23.49 17.99 -15.66
C GLU A 96 23.00 18.57 -17.00
N ILE A 97 21.77 19.07 -17.06
CA ILE A 97 21.21 19.71 -18.27
C ILE A 97 21.64 21.18 -18.40
N ALA A 98 21.90 21.88 -17.29
CA ALA A 98 22.27 23.29 -17.31
C ALA A 98 23.70 23.55 -17.81
N ASP A 99 24.58 22.54 -17.80
CA ASP A 99 25.97 22.61 -18.26
C ASP A 99 26.18 22.07 -19.71
N ALA A 100 25.12 21.82 -20.49
CA ALA A 100 25.16 21.31 -21.87
C ALA A 100 24.92 22.37 -22.97
#